data_AF-A0A848TDX8-F1
#
_entry.id   AF-A0A848TDX8-F1
#
_cell.length_a   1.000
_cell.length_b   1.000
_cell.length_c   1.000
_cell.angle_alpha   90.00
_cell.angle_beta   90.00
_cell.angle_gamma   90.00
#
_symmetry.space_group_name_H-M   'P 1'
#
loop_
_entity.id
_entity.type
_entity.pdbx_description
1 polymer ?
#
loop_
_entity_poly.entity_id
_entity_poly.type
_entity_poly.pdbx_seq_one_letter_code
_entity_poly.pdbx_strand_id
1 'polypeptide(L)'
;TLIVFELTGDWQTGLAVMVAVSLSTAVASRLIDRSFFLTQLERRNIHLAAGPQAYLLSMFRVANVMRPPDHSRAAPDDAVWEAIEAGVWIERNATLEAAMPIFEETRRQFLPVVTMGDEGESPQIHGALFHVDALREYNRALAATAAEEHG
;
A
#
# COMPACT_ATOMS: atom_id res chain seq x y z
N THR A 1 16.61 26.88 -6.33
CA THR A 1 17.58 27.97 -6.61
C THR A 1 16.92 29.11 -7.40
N LEU A 2 16.09 28.82 -8.42
CA LEU A 2 15.34 29.83 -9.20
C LEU A 2 14.49 30.80 -8.36
N ILE A 3 13.71 30.30 -7.40
CA ILE A 3 12.83 31.14 -6.54
C ILE A 3 13.63 32.18 -5.76
N VAL A 4 14.80 31.82 -5.22
CA VAL A 4 15.64 32.74 -4.44
C VAL A 4 16.26 33.81 -5.34
N PHE A 5 16.70 33.43 -6.55
CA PHE A 5 17.19 34.38 -7.55
C PHE A 5 16.12 35.39 -7.98
N GLU A 6 14.88 34.94 -8.18
CA GLU A 6 13.75 35.82 -8.51
C GLU A 6 13.41 36.79 -7.37
N LEU A 7 13.57 36.37 -6.11
CA LEU A 7 13.30 37.22 -4.94
C LEU A 7 14.42 38.23 -4.65
N THR A 8 15.68 37.95 -5.01
CA THR A 8 16.80 38.84 -4.72
C THR A 8 17.20 39.75 -5.88
N GLY A 9 16.97 39.35 -7.14
CA GLY A 9 17.29 40.15 -8.33
C GLY A 9 18.80 40.37 -8.57
N ASP A 10 19.67 39.78 -7.75
CA ASP A 10 21.13 39.88 -7.85
C ASP A 10 21.75 38.54 -8.27
N TRP A 11 22.52 38.58 -9.36
CA TRP A 11 23.15 37.40 -9.93
C TRP A 11 24.35 36.89 -9.12
N GLN A 12 25.03 37.76 -8.37
CA GLN A 12 26.16 37.35 -7.52
C GLN A 12 25.67 36.51 -6.34
N THR A 13 24.61 36.98 -5.67
CA THR A 13 23.90 36.22 -4.63
C THR A 13 23.30 34.93 -5.21
N GLY A 14 22.74 34.99 -6.43
CA GLY A 14 22.23 33.81 -7.13
C GLY A 14 23.27 32.70 -7.33
N LEU A 15 24.48 33.06 -7.76
CA LEU A 15 25.57 32.09 -7.97
C LEU A 15 26.05 31.49 -6.64
N ALA A 16 26.21 32.31 -5.61
CA ALA A 16 26.57 31.84 -4.27
C ALA A 16 25.54 30.83 -3.72
N VAL A 17 24.24 31.13 -3.87
CA VAL A 17 23.15 30.24 -3.46
C VAL A 17 23.15 28.94 -4.26
N MET A 18 23.37 28.99 -5.57
CA MET A 18 23.44 27.77 -6.40
C MET A 18 24.57 26.83 -5.97
N VAL A 19 25.76 27.36 -5.69
CA VAL A 19 26.90 26.57 -5.19
C VAL A 19 26.60 25.99 -3.81
N ALA A 20 26.08 26.81 -2.89
CA ALA A 20 25.74 26.39 -1.54
C ALA A 20 24.67 25.30 -1.52
N VAL A 21 23.59 25.46 -2.29
CA VAL A 21 22.52 24.45 -2.42
C VAL A 21 23.07 23.17 -3.03
N SER A 22 23.89 23.25 -4.08
CA SER A 22 24.46 22.06 -4.72
C SER A 22 25.35 21.26 -3.77
N LEU A 23 26.21 21.94 -2.99
CA LEU A 23 27.04 21.29 -1.98
C LEU A 23 26.19 20.69 -0.85
N SER A 24 25.18 21.41 -0.38
CA SER A 24 24.24 20.93 0.63
C SER A 24 23.51 19.68 0.16
N THR A 25 23.00 19.67 -1.08
CA THR A 25 22.32 18.50 -1.67
C THR A 25 23.27 17.31 -1.77
N ALA A 26 24.51 17.50 -2.22
CA ALA A 26 25.50 16.42 -2.36
C ALA A 26 25.91 15.79 -1.00
N VAL A 27 25.97 16.61 0.06
CA VAL A 27 26.23 16.13 1.42
C VAL A 27 24.99 15.44 1.98
N ALA A 28 23.82 16.05 1.86
CA ALA A 28 22.57 15.51 2.36
C ALA A 28 22.22 14.16 1.69
N SER A 29 22.45 14.02 0.38
CA SER A 29 22.19 12.77 -0.35
C SER A 29 23.06 11.60 0.10
N ARG A 30 24.14 11.84 0.86
CA ARG A 30 24.99 10.80 1.44
C ARG A 30 24.70 10.53 2.91
N LEU A 31 24.08 11.48 3.62
CA LEU A 31 23.81 11.39 5.05
C LEU A 31 22.36 11.06 5.39
N ILE A 32 21.44 11.26 4.46
CA ILE A 32 20.00 11.08 4.66
C ILE A 32 19.48 10.13 3.58
N ASP A 33 18.92 9.00 4.00
CA ASP A 33 18.44 7.96 3.07
C ASP A 33 17.23 8.40 2.23
N ARG A 34 16.53 9.49 2.61
CA ARG A 34 15.26 9.93 1.99
C ARG A 34 15.02 11.44 2.15
N SER A 35 14.07 11.99 1.41
CA SER A 35 13.66 13.38 1.61
C SER A 35 12.90 13.56 2.92
N PHE A 36 12.99 14.76 3.53
CA PHE A 36 12.24 15.11 4.73
C PHE A 36 10.73 14.78 4.62
N PHE A 37 10.13 15.03 3.45
CA PHE A 37 8.72 14.74 3.20
C PHE A 37 8.41 13.25 3.19
N LEU A 38 9.27 12.42 2.58
CA LEU A 38 9.11 10.97 2.60
C LEU A 38 9.16 10.44 4.04
N THR A 39 10.06 10.97 4.87
CA THR A 39 10.11 10.64 6.32
C THR A 39 8.83 11.05 7.05
N GLN A 40 8.23 12.21 6.73
CA GLN A 40 6.96 12.62 7.34
C GLN A 40 5.77 11.74 6.91
N LEU A 41 5.75 11.30 5.65
CA LEU A 41 4.72 10.40 5.13
C LEU A 41 4.81 9.01 5.76
N GLU A 42 6.02 8.48 5.90
CA GLU A 42 6.26 7.19 6.55
C GLU A 42 5.80 7.19 8.01
N ARG A 43 6.01 8.29 8.74
CA ARG A 43 5.47 8.47 10.12
C ARG A 43 3.94 8.49 10.19
N ARG A 44 3.26 8.69 9.07
CA ARG A 44 1.79 8.63 8.96
C ARG A 44 1.32 7.29 8.36
N ASN A 45 2.19 6.27 8.31
CA ASN A 45 1.96 4.97 7.65
C ASN A 45 1.70 5.09 6.14
N ILE A 46 2.27 6.09 5.48
CA ILE A 46 2.20 6.24 4.02
C ILE A 46 3.55 5.82 3.44
N HIS A 47 3.62 4.57 2.96
CA HIS A 47 4.84 3.90 2.51
C HIS A 47 5.28 4.27 1.07
N LEU A 48 5.20 5.56 0.70
CA LEU A 48 5.58 6.03 -0.63
C LEU A 48 7.08 5.81 -0.93
N ALA A 49 7.91 5.82 0.10
CA ALA A 49 9.36 5.76 -0.01
C ALA A 49 9.94 4.34 -0.11
N ALA A 50 9.12 3.31 0.09
CA ALA A 50 9.53 1.90 0.01
C ALA A 50 9.42 1.33 -1.43
N GLY A 51 9.12 2.18 -2.41
CA GLY A 51 8.92 1.81 -3.82
C GLY A 51 7.47 1.49 -4.14
N PRO A 52 7.13 1.33 -5.43
CA PRO A 52 5.79 1.03 -5.90
C PRO A 52 5.11 -0.13 -5.15
N GLN A 53 5.89 -1.16 -4.86
CA GLN A 53 5.50 -2.36 -4.14
C GLN A 53 4.71 -2.06 -2.86
N ALA A 54 5.22 -1.16 -2.03
CA ALA A 54 4.64 -0.92 -0.72
C ALA A 54 3.36 -0.09 -0.78
N TYR A 55 3.31 0.95 -1.62
CA TYR A 55 2.10 1.77 -1.73
C TYR A 55 1.02 1.08 -2.57
N LEU A 56 1.35 0.22 -3.53
CA LEU A 56 0.35 -0.42 -4.38
C LEU A 56 -0.56 -1.34 -3.57
N LEU A 57 -0.02 -2.08 -2.60
CA LEU A 57 -0.82 -2.92 -1.70
C LEU A 57 -1.82 -2.10 -0.87
N SER A 58 -1.50 -0.85 -0.53
CA SER A 58 -2.40 0.04 0.21
C SER A 58 -3.50 0.67 -0.66
N MET A 59 -3.36 0.64 -1.99
CA MET A 59 -4.36 1.16 -2.93
C MET A 59 -5.50 0.18 -3.23
N PHE A 60 -5.26 -1.13 -3.15
CA PHE A 60 -6.27 -2.14 -3.46
C PHE A 60 -7.11 -2.50 -2.25
N ARG A 61 -8.41 -2.19 -2.31
CA ARG A 61 -9.38 -2.64 -1.31
C ARG A 61 -9.73 -4.11 -1.50
N VAL A 62 -9.83 -4.84 -0.40
CA VAL A 62 -10.22 -6.27 -0.38
C VAL A 62 -11.54 -6.50 -1.11
N ALA A 63 -12.54 -5.63 -0.89
CA ALA A 63 -13.83 -5.71 -1.56
C ALA A 63 -13.76 -5.75 -3.10
N ASN A 64 -12.72 -5.18 -3.71
CA ASN A 64 -12.57 -5.11 -5.17
C ASN A 64 -11.88 -6.34 -5.76
N VAL A 65 -11.21 -7.15 -4.92
CA VAL A 65 -10.42 -8.32 -5.35
C VAL A 65 -11.06 -9.63 -4.89
N MET A 66 -11.86 -9.59 -3.83
CA MET A 66 -12.53 -10.78 -3.30
C MET A 66 -13.48 -11.42 -4.32
N ARG A 67 -13.69 -12.73 -4.16
CA ARG A 67 -14.76 -13.45 -4.84
C ARG A 67 -16.03 -13.37 -3.98
N PRO A 68 -17.16 -12.91 -4.54
CA PRO A 68 -18.43 -12.90 -3.81
C PRO A 68 -18.96 -14.34 -3.61
N PRO A 69 -19.96 -14.56 -2.74
CA PRO A 69 -20.46 -15.89 -2.40
C PRO A 69 -21.07 -16.64 -3.59
N ASP A 70 -21.63 -15.92 -4.55
CA ASP A 70 -22.23 -16.42 -5.79
C ASP A 70 -21.20 -16.73 -6.90
N HIS A 71 -19.92 -16.50 -6.65
CA HIS A 71 -18.87 -16.75 -7.63
C HIS A 71 -18.69 -18.26 -7.90
N SER A 72 -18.47 -18.64 -9.15
CA SER A 72 -18.23 -20.05 -9.57
C SER A 72 -17.04 -20.74 -8.90
N ARG A 73 -16.18 -19.94 -8.27
CA ARG A 73 -14.98 -20.35 -7.51
C ARG A 73 -14.98 -19.73 -6.11
N ALA A 74 -16.15 -19.53 -5.52
CA ALA A 74 -16.31 -19.10 -4.14
C ALA A 74 -15.64 -20.10 -3.17
N ALA A 75 -15.30 -19.62 -1.98
CA ALA A 75 -14.79 -20.50 -0.93
C ALA A 75 -15.94 -21.39 -0.42
N PRO A 76 -15.66 -22.66 -0.04
CA PRO A 76 -16.64 -23.53 0.60
C PRO A 76 -17.15 -22.92 1.91
N ASP A 77 -18.46 -22.94 2.14
CA ASP A 77 -19.10 -22.32 3.31
C ASP A 77 -18.56 -22.87 4.64
N ASP A 78 -18.32 -24.18 4.72
CA ASP A 78 -17.74 -24.85 5.89
C ASP A 78 -16.34 -24.30 6.22
N ALA A 79 -15.48 -24.17 5.21
CA ALA A 79 -14.14 -23.60 5.39
C ALA A 79 -14.17 -22.11 5.75
N VAL A 80 -15.18 -21.36 5.27
CA VAL A 80 -15.38 -19.95 5.65
C VAL A 80 -15.74 -19.82 7.12
N TRP A 81 -16.65 -20.65 7.62
CA TRP A 81 -17.03 -20.63 9.03
C TRP A 81 -15.91 -21.09 9.94
N GLU A 82 -15.22 -22.18 9.61
CA GLU A 82 -14.01 -22.64 10.32
C GLU A 82 -12.99 -21.50 10.42
N ALA A 83 -12.88 -20.70 9.36
CA ALA A 83 -11.96 -19.59 9.34
C ALA A 83 -12.34 -18.43 10.27
N ILE A 84 -13.61 -18.08 10.30
CA ILE A 84 -14.14 -17.04 11.19
C ILE A 84 -14.02 -17.50 12.65
N GLU A 85 -14.35 -18.76 12.96
CA GLU A 85 -14.23 -19.34 14.30
C GLU A 85 -12.78 -19.39 14.81
N ALA A 86 -11.82 -19.62 13.92
CA ALA A 86 -10.39 -19.53 14.22
C ALA A 86 -9.88 -18.10 14.42
N GLY A 87 -10.75 -17.09 14.30
CA GLY A 87 -10.39 -15.67 14.41
C GLY A 87 -9.63 -15.13 13.20
N VAL A 88 -9.65 -15.84 12.07
CA VAL A 88 -8.90 -15.48 10.85
C VAL A 88 -9.88 -15.01 9.78
N TRP A 89 -10.01 -13.68 9.68
CA TRP A 89 -10.89 -13.01 8.73
C TRP A 89 -10.32 -11.63 8.40
N ILE A 90 -10.89 -10.97 7.40
CA ILE A 90 -10.50 -9.61 7.03
C ILE A 90 -11.71 -8.72 6.78
N GLU A 91 -11.62 -7.46 7.18
CA GLU A 91 -12.65 -6.46 6.93
C GLU A 91 -12.84 -6.18 5.44
N ARG A 92 -14.09 -5.99 5.02
CA ARG A 92 -14.44 -5.63 3.63
C ARG A 92 -13.69 -4.41 3.11
N ASN A 93 -13.48 -3.41 3.96
CA ASN A 93 -12.83 -2.15 3.60
C ASN A 93 -11.32 -2.15 3.82
N ALA A 94 -10.73 -3.25 4.30
CA ALA A 94 -9.30 -3.38 4.43
C ALA A 94 -8.59 -3.34 3.07
N THR A 95 -7.27 -3.19 3.10
CA THR A 95 -6.41 -3.17 1.92
C THR A 95 -5.68 -4.50 1.77
N LEU A 96 -5.08 -4.75 0.59
CA LEU A 96 -4.19 -5.90 0.43
C LEU A 96 -2.96 -5.81 1.35
N GLU A 97 -2.50 -4.60 1.69
CA GLU A 97 -1.44 -4.39 2.69
C GLU A 97 -1.79 -5.04 4.04
N ALA A 98 -3.06 -4.96 4.47
CA ALA A 98 -3.53 -5.63 5.69
C ALA A 98 -3.74 -7.14 5.50
N ALA A 99 -4.08 -7.58 4.28
CA ALA A 99 -4.36 -8.98 3.98
C ALA A 99 -3.12 -9.85 3.88
N MET A 100 -2.04 -9.33 3.28
CA MET A 100 -0.83 -10.10 2.98
C MET A 100 -0.16 -10.71 4.22
N PRO A 101 0.03 -9.97 5.34
CA PRO A 101 0.59 -10.56 6.56
C PRO A 101 -0.24 -11.72 7.11
N ILE A 102 -1.58 -11.61 7.05
CA ILE A 102 -2.48 -12.67 7.52
C ILE A 102 -2.32 -13.92 6.65
N PHE A 103 -2.17 -13.77 5.33
CA PHE A 103 -1.89 -14.89 4.43
C PHE A 103 -0.54 -15.55 4.72
N GLU A 104 0.50 -14.77 5.00
CA GLU A 104 1.84 -15.28 5.30
C GLU A 104 1.89 -16.05 6.62
N GLU A 105 1.22 -15.51 7.65
CA GLU A 105 1.15 -16.11 8.99
C GLU A 105 0.31 -17.39 8.98
N THR A 106 -0.89 -17.33 8.41
CA THR A 106 -1.86 -18.44 8.48
C THR A 106 -1.67 -19.48 7.38
N ARG A 107 -0.96 -19.14 6.31
CA ARG A 107 -0.75 -19.97 5.10
C ARG A 107 -2.06 -20.46 4.46
N ARG A 108 -3.16 -19.77 4.70
CA ARG A 108 -4.46 -20.14 4.14
C ARG A 108 -4.55 -19.76 2.68
N GLN A 109 -5.39 -20.50 1.95
CA GLN A 109 -5.62 -20.23 0.53
C GLN A 109 -6.54 -19.03 0.31
N PHE A 110 -7.39 -18.73 1.30
CA PHE A 110 -8.31 -17.61 1.28
C PHE A 110 -8.53 -17.05 2.69
N LEU A 111 -9.04 -15.82 2.76
CA LEU A 111 -9.52 -15.15 3.96
C LEU A 111 -10.99 -14.81 3.79
N PRO A 112 -11.88 -15.18 4.74
CA PRO A 112 -13.24 -14.67 4.79
C PRO A 112 -13.25 -13.15 4.83
N VAL A 113 -14.08 -12.54 3.98
CA VAL A 113 -14.31 -11.11 3.99
C VAL A 113 -15.61 -10.85 4.74
N VAL A 114 -15.51 -10.20 5.88
CA VAL A 114 -16.65 -9.96 6.76
C VAL A 114 -16.79 -8.49 7.10
N THR A 115 -17.96 -8.13 7.59
CA THR A 115 -18.18 -6.92 8.39
C THR A 115 -18.72 -7.39 9.72
N MET A 116 -17.96 -7.14 10.79
CA MET A 116 -18.44 -7.40 12.15
C MET A 116 -19.57 -6.42 12.48
N GLY A 117 -20.71 -6.94 12.93
CA GLY A 117 -21.81 -6.12 13.46
C GLY A 117 -21.53 -5.65 14.88
N ASP A 118 -22.52 -5.00 15.49
CA ASP A 118 -22.46 -4.61 16.90
C ASP A 118 -22.40 -5.83 17.83
N GLU A 119 -22.09 -5.61 19.11
CA GLU A 119 -21.92 -6.67 20.11
C GLU A 119 -23.17 -7.58 20.20
N GLY A 120 -23.07 -8.81 19.68
CA GLY A 120 -24.15 -9.79 19.62
C GLY A 120 -24.78 -10.03 18.24
N GLU A 121 -24.40 -9.27 17.21
CA GLU A 121 -24.82 -9.52 15.83
C GLU A 121 -23.90 -10.52 15.11
N SER A 122 -24.50 -11.38 14.28
CA SER A 122 -23.72 -12.29 13.43
C SER A 122 -22.97 -11.49 12.35
N PRO A 123 -21.68 -11.78 12.10
CA PRO A 123 -20.92 -11.09 11.08
C PRO A 123 -21.54 -11.27 9.69
N GLN A 124 -21.59 -10.20 8.92
CA GLN A 124 -22.03 -10.27 7.54
C GLN A 124 -20.88 -10.77 6.67
N ILE A 125 -21.05 -11.94 6.06
CA ILE A 125 -20.07 -12.51 5.11
C ILE A 125 -20.32 -11.92 3.73
N HIS A 126 -19.29 -11.26 3.18
CA HIS A 126 -19.33 -10.65 1.84
C HIS A 126 -18.67 -11.51 0.77
N GLY A 127 -17.94 -12.56 1.15
CA GLY A 127 -17.22 -13.44 0.24
C GLY A 127 -15.88 -13.87 0.80
N ALA A 128 -14.94 -14.20 -0.09
CA ALA A 128 -13.59 -14.63 0.28
C ALA A 128 -12.53 -14.01 -0.62
N LEU A 129 -11.48 -13.46 0.00
CA LEU A 129 -10.27 -13.03 -0.69
C LEU A 129 -9.36 -14.23 -0.86
N PHE A 130 -8.99 -14.58 -2.09
CA PHE A 130 -8.03 -15.66 -2.35
C PHE A 130 -6.62 -15.11 -2.48
N HIS A 131 -5.64 -15.78 -1.88
CA HIS A 131 -4.24 -15.35 -1.91
C HIS A 131 -3.73 -15.24 -3.36
N VAL A 132 -4.10 -16.19 -4.22
CA VAL A 132 -3.72 -16.18 -5.64
C VAL A 132 -4.30 -15.00 -6.42
N ASP A 133 -5.50 -14.54 -6.06
CA ASP A 133 -6.13 -13.39 -6.72
C ASP A 133 -5.50 -12.09 -6.25
N ALA A 134 -5.23 -11.98 -4.93
CA ALA A 134 -4.48 -10.86 -4.35
C ALA A 134 -3.10 -10.72 -5.01
N LEU A 135 -2.33 -11.81 -5.12
CA LEU A 135 -1.03 -11.81 -5.79
C LEU A 135 -1.13 -11.48 -7.28
N ARG A 136 -2.18 -11.95 -7.96
CA ARG A 136 -2.38 -11.65 -9.38
C ARG A 136 -2.66 -10.16 -9.61
N GLU A 137 -3.54 -9.56 -8.82
CA GLU A 137 -3.81 -8.11 -8.93
C GLU A 137 -2.58 -7.28 -8.55
N TYR A 138 -1.87 -7.67 -7.49
CA TYR A 138 -0.64 -7.00 -7.10
C TYR A 138 0.43 -7.05 -8.19
N ASN A 139 0.68 -8.23 -8.78
CA ASN A 139 1.63 -8.37 -9.88
C ASN A 139 1.21 -7.59 -11.13
N ARG A 140 -0.09 -7.53 -11.43
CA ARG A 140 -0.61 -6.72 -12.54
C ARG A 140 -0.32 -5.23 -12.29
N ALA A 141 -0.55 -4.75 -11.08
CA ALA A 141 -0.29 -3.36 -10.72
C ALA A 141 1.19 -3.00 -10.81
N LEU A 142 2.07 -3.88 -10.33
CA LEU A 142 3.51 -3.71 -10.46
C LEU A 142 3.97 -3.62 -11.92
N ALA A 143 3.43 -4.50 -12.78
CA ALA A 143 3.77 -4.48 -14.19
C ALA A 143 3.31 -3.18 -14.88
N ALA A 144 2.15 -2.64 -14.50
CA ALA A 144 1.65 -1.37 -15.03
C ALA A 144 2.55 -0.19 -14.64
N THR A 145 2.93 -0.07 -13.36
CA THR A 145 3.83 1.00 -12.90
C THR A 145 5.22 0.88 -13.53
N ALA A 146 5.74 -0.35 -13.68
CA ALA A 146 7.03 -0.56 -14.34
C ALA A 146 7.02 -0.11 -15.81
N ALA A 147 5.89 -0.28 -16.52
CA ALA A 147 5.73 0.21 -17.89
C ALA A 147 5.69 1.74 -17.99
N GLU A 148 5.18 2.43 -16.97
CA GLU A 148 5.15 3.90 -16.91
C GLU A 148 6.53 4.51 -16.60
N GLU A 149 7.34 3.84 -15.76
CA GLU A 149 8.67 4.34 -15.37
C GLU A 149 9.77 4.06 -16.41
N HIS A 150 9.57 3.05 -17.28
CA HIS A 150 10.55 2.64 -18.30
C HIS A 150 10.10 2.94 -19.74
N GLY A 151 9.01 3.67 -19.93
CA GLY A 151 8.54 4.18 -21.23
C GLY A 151 8.97 5.63 -21.46
#